data_AF-A0A644YSI1-F1
#
_entry.id   AF-A0A644YSI1-F1
#
_cell.length_a   1.000
_cell.length_b   1.000
_cell.length_c   1.000
_cell.angle_alpha   90.00
_cell.angle_beta   90.00
_cell.angle_gamma   90.00
#
_symmetry.space_group_name_H-M   'P 1'
#
loop_
_entity.id
_entity.type
_entity.pdbx_description
1 polymer ?
#
loop_
_entity_poly.entity_id
_entity_poly.type
_entity_poly.pdbx_seq_one_letter_code
_entity_poly.pdbx_strand_id
1 'polypeptide(L)'
;MTAVVDHLLDGYERDLAARLTTTNSNVPTISERLAAYVDWACDGPFDYGDLVMLTDPRLREPLTERWNSRMGAWVDVPETLPADQRARLHGVRLLADGIWLNTAGNGIALSDEDTDAIRALAHHLIQENS
;
A
#
# COMPACT_ATOMS: atom_id res chain seq x y z
N MET A 1 -20.99 -1.83 -7.60
CA MET A 1 -19.74 -2.37 -7.05
C MET A 1 -18.52 -1.66 -7.60
N THR A 2 -18.31 -1.58 -8.93
CA THR A 2 -17.15 -0.85 -9.51
C THR A 2 -17.06 0.61 -9.04
N ALA A 3 -18.15 1.37 -9.06
CA ALA A 3 -18.17 2.75 -8.56
C ALA A 3 -17.83 2.88 -7.06
N VAL A 4 -18.09 1.83 -6.26
CA VAL A 4 -17.74 1.80 -4.84
C VAL A 4 -16.23 1.59 -4.68
N VAL A 5 -15.67 0.64 -5.44
CA VAL A 5 -14.22 0.44 -5.52
C VAL A 5 -13.52 1.70 -6.00
N ASP A 6 -14.04 2.38 -7.03
CA ASP A 6 -13.47 3.62 -7.53
C ASP A 6 -13.47 4.72 -6.46
N HIS A 7 -14.58 4.88 -5.73
CA HIS A 7 -14.68 5.87 -4.66
C HIS A 7 -13.67 5.63 -3.52
N LEU A 8 -13.46 4.37 -3.13
CA LEU A 8 -12.46 4.00 -2.12
C LEU A 8 -11.04 4.31 -2.62
N LEU A 9 -10.72 3.89 -3.84
CA LEU A 9 -9.41 4.12 -4.46
C LEU A 9 -9.13 5.62 -4.66
N ASP A 10 -10.15 6.43 -4.96
CA ASP A 10 -10.01 7.89 -4.99
C ASP A 10 -9.60 8.46 -3.62
N GLY A 11 -10.10 7.87 -2.52
CA GLY A 11 -9.68 8.21 -1.16
C GLY A 11 -8.23 7.85 -0.92
N TYR A 12 -7.86 6.61 -1.24
CA TYR A 12 -6.51 6.10 -1.03
C TYR A 12 -5.47 6.91 -1.81
N GLU A 13 -5.73 7.16 -3.09
CA GLU A 13 -4.81 7.93 -3.94
C GLU A 13 -4.63 9.37 -3.45
N ARG A 14 -5.70 10.00 -2.90
CA ARG A 14 -5.57 11.33 -2.27
C ARG A 14 -4.67 11.28 -1.05
N ASP A 15 -4.85 10.29 -0.18
CA ASP A 15 -4.08 10.15 1.06
C ASP A 15 -2.61 9.81 0.78
N LEU A 16 -2.36 8.98 -0.22
CA LEU A 16 -1.02 8.65 -0.69
C LEU A 16 -0.34 9.85 -1.35
N ALA A 17 -1.06 10.61 -2.19
CA ALA A 17 -0.52 11.82 -2.82
C ALA A 17 -0.20 12.91 -1.79
N ALA A 18 -1.03 13.07 -0.75
CA ALA A 18 -0.75 14.01 0.34
C ALA A 18 0.57 13.71 1.05
N ARG A 19 0.97 12.43 1.16
CA ARG A 19 2.23 11.99 1.76
C ARG A 19 3.47 12.26 0.91
N LEU A 20 3.30 12.49 -0.40
CA LEU A 20 4.39 12.76 -1.34
C LEU A 20 4.74 14.25 -1.49
N THR A 21 3.94 15.17 -0.95
CA THR A 21 4.06 16.63 -1.16
C THR A 21 5.35 17.28 -0.66
N THR A 22 6.27 16.52 -0.07
CA THR A 22 7.58 16.99 0.40
C THR A 22 8.70 16.88 -0.64
N THR A 23 8.51 16.16 -1.76
CA THR A 23 9.54 16.02 -2.79
C THR A 23 9.32 17.00 -3.95
N ASN A 24 10.39 17.69 -4.39
CA ASN A 24 10.42 18.57 -5.57
C ASN A 24 9.72 17.96 -6.80
N SER A 25 9.19 18.82 -7.70
CA SER A 25 8.35 18.61 -8.91
C SER A 25 8.70 17.51 -9.93
N ASN A 26 9.26 16.38 -9.51
CA ASN A 26 9.56 15.21 -10.32
C ASN A 26 8.56 14.08 -10.05
N VAL A 27 8.49 13.13 -10.98
CA VAL A 27 7.76 11.88 -10.79
C VAL A 27 8.36 11.12 -9.60
N PRO A 28 7.57 10.74 -8.58
CA PRO A 28 8.07 10.03 -7.39
C PRO A 28 8.76 8.71 -7.76
N THR A 29 9.89 8.43 -7.12
CA THR A 29 10.57 7.14 -7.21
C THR A 29 9.72 6.02 -6.60
N ILE A 30 10.02 4.76 -6.92
CA ILE A 30 9.33 3.62 -6.27
C ILE A 30 9.56 3.61 -4.75
N SER A 31 10.74 3.99 -4.29
CA SER A 31 11.05 4.07 -2.85
C SER A 31 10.16 5.10 -2.15
N GLU A 32 9.95 6.28 -2.75
CA GLU A 32 9.07 7.31 -2.20
C GLU A 32 7.60 6.87 -2.21
N ARG A 33 7.15 6.22 -3.29
CA ARG A 33 5.78 5.68 -3.36
C ARG A 33 5.54 4.60 -2.31
N LEU A 34 6.51 3.70 -2.08
CA LEU A 34 6.39 2.65 -1.07
C LEU A 34 6.51 3.19 0.36
N ALA A 35 7.33 4.21 0.59
CA ALA A 35 7.37 4.92 1.86
C ALA A 35 5.99 5.52 2.19
N ALA A 36 5.39 6.24 1.24
CA ALA A 36 4.02 6.76 1.38
C ALA A 36 2.97 5.66 1.60
N TYR A 37 3.11 4.52 0.92
CA TYR A 37 2.21 3.37 1.04
C TYR A 37 2.30 2.70 2.42
N VAL A 38 3.51 2.52 2.95
CA VAL A 38 3.72 2.03 4.32
C VAL A 38 3.10 2.97 5.34
N ASP A 39 3.38 4.27 5.23
CA ASP A 39 2.85 5.24 6.18
C ASP A 39 1.32 5.30 6.13
N TRP A 40 0.75 5.24 4.93
CA TRP A 40 -0.69 5.13 4.73
C TRP A 40 -1.28 3.86 5.35
N ALA A 41 -0.63 2.70 5.18
CA ALA A 41 -1.11 1.45 5.75
C ALA A 41 -1.06 1.45 7.29
N CYS A 42 -0.04 2.07 7.89
CA CYS A 42 0.08 2.18 9.34
C CYS A 42 -0.89 3.20 9.96
N ASP A 43 -1.25 4.27 9.23
CA ASP A 43 -2.17 5.31 9.72
C ASP A 43 -3.65 4.99 9.46
N GLY A 44 -3.94 4.08 8.55
CA GLY A 44 -5.27 3.89 7.98
C GLY A 44 -6.25 3.23 8.96
N PRO A 45 -7.39 3.88 9.26
CA PRO A 45 -8.47 3.27 10.06
C PRO A 45 -9.34 2.36 9.18
N PHE A 46 -8.72 1.35 8.56
CA PHE A 46 -9.39 0.48 7.60
C PHE A 46 -10.51 -0.34 8.26
N ASP A 47 -11.56 -0.62 7.49
CA ASP A 47 -12.71 -1.40 7.89
C ASP A 47 -13.10 -2.45 6.82
N TYR A 48 -14.15 -3.21 7.09
CA TYR A 48 -14.63 -4.24 6.16
C TYR A 48 -15.04 -3.69 4.79
N GLY A 49 -15.38 -2.41 4.69
CA GLY A 49 -15.68 -1.73 3.44
C GLY A 49 -14.46 -1.65 2.51
N ASP A 50 -13.26 -1.61 3.07
CA ASP A 50 -12.01 -1.63 2.29
C ASP A 50 -11.78 -2.97 1.57
N LEU A 51 -12.44 -4.04 2.02
CA LEU A 51 -12.38 -5.37 1.39
C LEU A 51 -13.45 -5.57 0.29
N VAL A 52 -14.13 -4.50 -0.14
CA VAL A 52 -15.28 -4.58 -1.05
C VAL A 52 -14.99 -5.33 -2.36
N MET A 53 -13.77 -5.29 -2.88
CA MET A 53 -13.38 -6.00 -4.11
C MET A 53 -13.39 -7.53 -3.96
N LEU A 54 -13.42 -8.05 -2.73
CA LEU A 54 -13.46 -9.47 -2.41
C LEU A 54 -14.88 -9.99 -2.09
N THR A 55 -15.87 -9.10 -2.01
CA THR A 55 -17.19 -9.42 -1.42
C THR A 55 -18.13 -10.20 -2.33
N ASP A 56 -17.99 -10.11 -3.65
CA ASP A 56 -18.81 -10.86 -4.61
C ASP A 56 -17.93 -11.76 -5.49
N PRO A 57 -18.00 -13.09 -5.33
CA PRO A 57 -17.24 -14.04 -6.16
C PRO A 57 -17.44 -13.87 -7.66
N ARG A 58 -18.62 -13.41 -8.11
CA ARG A 58 -18.94 -13.20 -9.54
C ARG A 58 -18.27 -11.95 -10.10
N LEU A 59 -17.97 -10.97 -9.25
CA LEU A 59 -17.34 -9.71 -9.61
C LEU A 59 -15.87 -9.64 -9.17
N ARG A 60 -15.37 -10.66 -8.47
CA ARG A 60 -14.02 -10.69 -7.90
C ARG A 60 -12.96 -10.33 -8.95
N GLU A 61 -12.99 -10.97 -10.11
CA GLU A 61 -12.01 -10.75 -11.18
C GLU A 61 -12.03 -9.30 -11.69
N PRO A 62 -13.15 -8.75 -12.23
CA PRO A 62 -13.15 -7.38 -12.73
C PRO A 62 -12.90 -6.32 -11.64
N LEU A 63 -13.31 -6.57 -10.39
CA LEU A 63 -13.04 -5.63 -9.28
C LEU A 63 -11.56 -5.68 -8.84
N THR A 64 -10.94 -6.86 -8.80
CA THR A 64 -9.52 -6.99 -8.44
C THR A 64 -8.60 -6.51 -9.56
N GLU A 65 -8.96 -6.69 -10.82
CA GLU A 65 -8.25 -6.08 -11.95
C GLU A 65 -8.28 -4.55 -11.87
N ARG A 66 -9.46 -3.97 -11.60
CA ARG A 66 -9.62 -2.52 -11.44
C ARG A 66 -8.79 -1.99 -10.27
N TRP A 67 -8.80 -2.70 -9.14
CA TRP A 67 -7.98 -2.41 -7.97
C TRP A 67 -6.48 -2.44 -8.30
N ASN A 68 -6.01 -3.55 -8.86
CA ASN A 68 -4.60 -3.75 -9.20
C ASN A 68 -4.10 -2.70 -10.19
N SER A 69 -4.91 -2.33 -11.19
CA SER A 69 -4.55 -1.30 -12.15
C SER A 69 -4.29 0.06 -11.50
N ARG A 70 -5.02 0.42 -10.42
CA ARG A 70 -4.86 1.71 -9.73
C ARG A 70 -3.77 1.65 -8.67
N MET A 71 -3.80 0.63 -7.82
CA MET A 71 -2.81 0.47 -6.77
C MET A 71 -1.41 0.14 -7.33
N GLY A 72 -1.31 -0.53 -8.48
CA GLY A 72 -0.04 -0.82 -9.15
C GLY A 72 0.77 0.45 -9.47
N ALA A 73 0.09 1.57 -9.76
CA ALA A 73 0.73 2.87 -9.95
C ALA A 73 1.49 3.37 -8.69
N TRP A 74 1.23 2.77 -7.53
CA TRP A 74 1.92 3.06 -6.27
C TRP A 74 2.92 1.97 -5.89
N VAL A 75 2.57 0.69 -6.07
CA VAL A 75 3.28 -0.43 -5.45
C VAL A 75 4.01 -1.35 -6.43
N ASP A 76 3.92 -1.10 -7.74
CA ASP A 76 4.63 -1.93 -8.73
C ASP A 76 6.13 -1.66 -8.72
N VAL A 77 6.88 -2.71 -8.38
CA VAL A 77 8.34 -2.73 -8.32
C VAL A 77 8.89 -3.08 -9.71
N PRO A 78 9.72 -2.22 -10.33
CA PRO A 78 10.25 -2.48 -11.66
C PRO A 78 11.13 -3.73 -11.72
N GLU A 79 10.88 -4.59 -12.71
CA GLU A 79 11.68 -5.80 -12.94
C GLU A 79 13.15 -5.49 -13.29
N THR A 80 13.42 -4.27 -13.77
CA THR A 80 14.75 -3.77 -14.14
C THR A 80 15.67 -3.55 -12.94
N LEU A 81 15.16 -3.51 -11.71
CA LEU A 81 15.98 -3.36 -10.51
C LEU A 81 16.73 -4.66 -10.18
N PRO A 82 17.90 -4.59 -9.52
CA PRO A 82 18.60 -5.76 -8.98
C PRO A 82 17.69 -6.65 -8.12
N ALA A 83 17.89 -7.97 -8.18
CA ALA A 83 17.00 -8.93 -7.53
C ALA A 83 16.91 -8.75 -6.01
N ASP A 84 18.02 -8.40 -5.36
CA ASP A 84 18.06 -8.10 -3.92
C ASP A 84 17.24 -6.85 -3.58
N GLN A 85 17.35 -5.79 -4.39
CA GLN A 85 16.57 -4.58 -4.23
C GLN A 85 15.08 -4.85 -4.45
N ARG A 86 14.71 -5.63 -5.47
CA ARG A 86 13.32 -6.04 -5.70
C ARG A 86 12.77 -6.83 -4.51
N ALA A 87 13.55 -7.75 -3.96
CA ALA A 87 13.14 -8.54 -2.80
C ALA A 87 12.83 -7.66 -1.59
N ARG A 88 13.68 -6.65 -1.30
CA ARG A 88 13.43 -5.68 -0.22
C ARG A 88 12.15 -4.88 -0.47
N LEU A 89 12.00 -4.29 -1.66
CA LEU A 89 10.82 -3.47 -1.98
C LEU A 89 9.51 -4.28 -2.01
N HIS A 90 9.54 -5.53 -2.49
CA HIS A 90 8.41 -6.43 -2.37
C HIS A 90 8.11 -6.80 -0.91
N GLY A 91 9.14 -7.02 -0.08
CA GLY A 91 8.98 -7.24 1.35
C GLY A 91 8.26 -6.08 2.03
N VAL A 92 8.69 -4.85 1.75
CA VAL A 92 8.05 -3.61 2.22
C VAL A 92 6.57 -3.55 1.80
N ARG A 93 6.28 -3.80 0.51
CA ARG A 93 4.90 -3.86 0.02
C ARG A 93 4.07 -4.90 0.78
N LEU A 94 4.60 -6.11 0.98
CA LEU A 94 3.88 -7.19 1.67
C LEU A 94 3.65 -6.90 3.15
N LEU A 95 4.57 -6.18 3.82
CA LEU A 95 4.35 -5.69 5.18
C LEU A 95 3.17 -4.71 5.23
N ALA A 96 3.15 -3.72 4.33
CA ALA A 96 2.05 -2.76 4.23
C ALA A 96 0.72 -3.44 3.88
N ASP A 97 0.70 -4.34 2.89
CA ASP A 97 -0.47 -5.14 2.52
C ASP A 97 -0.98 -5.97 3.71
N GLY A 98 -0.07 -6.54 4.51
CA GLY A 98 -0.39 -7.30 5.71
C GLY A 98 -1.04 -6.45 6.80
N ILE A 99 -0.53 -5.24 7.05
CA ILE A 99 -1.12 -4.29 8.00
C ILE A 99 -2.52 -3.89 7.53
N TRP A 100 -2.66 -3.46 6.28
CA TRP A 100 -3.93 -3.06 5.69
C TRP A 100 -4.98 -4.18 5.80
N LEU A 101 -4.64 -5.41 5.39
CA LEU A 101 -5.56 -6.54 5.42
C LEU A 101 -5.90 -6.96 6.86
N ASN A 102 -4.94 -6.92 7.78
CA ASN A 102 -5.17 -7.24 9.18
C ASN A 102 -6.16 -6.25 9.81
N THR A 103 -5.98 -4.95 9.58
CA THR A 103 -6.88 -3.91 10.11
C THR A 103 -8.27 -4.02 9.47
N ALA A 104 -8.36 -4.03 8.13
CA ALA A 104 -9.62 -4.10 7.40
C ALA A 104 -10.42 -5.39 7.69
N GLY A 105 -9.72 -6.49 7.96
CA GLY A 105 -10.30 -7.79 8.26
C GLY A 105 -10.71 -8.00 9.72
N ASN A 106 -10.52 -7.00 10.59
CA ASN A 106 -10.66 -7.14 12.05
C ASN A 106 -9.78 -8.28 12.60
N GLY A 107 -8.53 -8.31 12.15
CA GLY A 107 -7.50 -9.22 12.61
C GLY A 107 -7.00 -8.89 14.01
N ILE A 108 -5.89 -9.52 14.41
CA ILE A 108 -5.31 -9.31 15.74
C ILE A 108 -4.65 -7.94 15.72
N ALA A 109 -5.15 -7.02 16.55
CA ALA A 109 -4.61 -5.67 16.63
C ALA A 109 -3.14 -5.67 17.07
N LEU A 110 -2.33 -4.91 16.35
CA LEU A 110 -0.98 -4.55 16.79
C LEU A 110 -1.08 -3.43 17.82
N SER A 111 -0.12 -3.37 18.74
CA SER A 111 0.03 -2.18 19.57
C SER A 111 0.54 -1.01 18.73
N ASP A 112 0.34 0.22 19.21
CA ASP A 112 0.91 1.40 18.57
C ASP A 112 2.45 1.30 18.49
N GLU A 113 3.08 0.76 19.55
CA GLU A 113 4.53 0.52 19.61
C GLU A 113 5.00 -0.48 18.54
N ASP A 114 4.30 -1.60 18.37
CA ASP A 114 4.63 -2.58 17.33
C ASP A 114 4.40 -2.01 15.93
N THR A 115 3.34 -1.22 15.75
CA THR A 115 3.03 -0.56 14.47
C THR A 115 4.14 0.43 14.09
N ASP A 116 4.62 1.24 15.04
CA ASP A 116 5.74 2.16 14.83
C ASP A 116 7.06 1.42 14.56
N ALA A 117 7.31 0.31 15.27
CA ALA A 117 8.49 -0.53 15.04
C ALA A 117 8.49 -1.16 13.63
N ILE A 118 7.34 -1.65 13.16
CA ILE A 118 7.18 -2.20 11.81
C ILE A 118 7.33 -1.09 10.76
N ARG A 119 6.75 0.10 10.99
CA ARG A 119 6.92 1.26 10.11
C ARG A 119 8.40 1.61 9.97
N ALA A 120 9.13 1.70 11.08
CA ALA A 120 10.57 1.98 11.08
C ALA A 120 11.37 0.89 10.34
N LEU A 121 11.03 -0.39 10.54
CA LEU A 121 11.65 -1.51 9.81
C LEU A 121 11.42 -1.39 8.30
N ALA A 122 10.20 -1.09 7.87
CA ALA A 122 9.88 -0.92 6.46
C ALA A 122 10.67 0.23 5.83
N HIS A 123 10.77 1.39 6.49
CA HIS A 123 11.61 2.50 6.03
C HIS A 123 13.10 2.14 5.97
N HIS A 124 13.60 1.35 6.93
CA HIS A 124 14.97 0.85 6.88
C HIS A 124 15.23 -0.02 5.65
N LEU A 125 14.32 -0.94 5.34
CA LEU A 125 14.40 -1.80 4.15
C LEU A 125 14.37 -1.02 2.83
N ILE A 126 13.68 0.13 2.79
CA ILE A 126 13.67 1.03 1.63
C ILE A 126 15.03 1.73 1.46
N GLN A 127 15.66 2.16 2.56
CA GLN A 127 16.90 2.94 2.54
C GLN A 127 18.16 2.10 2.28
N GLU A 128 18.14 0.80 2.58
CA GLU A 128 19.29 -0.07 2.33
C GLU A 128 19.69 -0.10 0.84
N ASN A 129 20.85 0.51 0.56
CA ASN A 129 21.49 0.69 -0.76
C ASN A 129 20.75 1.61 -1.74
N SER A 130 20.06 2.65 -1.25
CA SER A 130 19.70 3.83 -2.06
C SER A 130 20.93 4.66 -2.44
#